data_AF-A0A0P7V6B5-F1
#
_entry.id   AF-A0A0P7V6B5-F1
#
_cell.length_a   1.000
_cell.length_b   1.000
_cell.length_c   1.000
_cell.angle_alpha   90.00
_cell.angle_beta   90.00
_cell.angle_gamma   90.00
#
_symmetry.space_group_name_H-M   'P 1'
#
loop_
_entity.id
_entity.type
_entity.pdbx_description
1 polymer ?
#
loop_
_entity_poly.entity_id
_entity_poly.type
_entity_poly.pdbx_seq_one_letter_code
_entity_poly.pdbx_strand_id
1 'polypeptide(L)'
;MPRTKICDALFFPLHDKGENHPSPNFNQYVREQGAVTDQLSRRQVRVYQLYSRTSGKHVQIHGRKVTATAEDGNTFARLFVETDTFGSRVRIKGAESGRYLCMNRRGKLVGKVGHR
;
A
#
# COMPACT_ATOMS: atom_id res chain seq x y z
N MET A 1 26.63 -61.72 -28.35
CA MET A 1 27.33 -61.24 -29.56
C MET A 1 26.38 -61.43 -30.74
N PRO A 2 26.24 -60.53 -31.72
CA PRO A 2 26.78 -59.17 -31.89
C PRO A 2 25.58 -58.17 -32.01
N ARG A 3 25.63 -56.89 -32.39
CA ARG A 3 26.54 -56.08 -33.19
C ARG A 3 26.22 -54.62 -32.84
N THR A 4 27.24 -53.87 -32.45
CA THR A 4 27.22 -52.41 -32.35
C THR A 4 26.85 -51.79 -33.70
N LYS A 5 25.96 -50.80 -33.69
CA LYS A 5 25.89 -49.74 -34.70
C LYS A 5 25.68 -48.40 -34.02
N ILE A 6 26.79 -47.66 -33.96
CA ILE A 6 26.85 -46.23 -33.72
C ILE A 6 26.26 -45.57 -34.96
N CYS A 7 25.21 -44.77 -34.80
CA CYS A 7 24.68 -43.89 -35.83
C CYS A 7 24.44 -42.52 -35.18
N ASP A 8 25.43 -41.65 -35.37
CA ASP A 8 25.29 -40.28 -35.86
C ASP A 8 24.11 -39.43 -35.34
N ALA A 9 24.48 -38.53 -34.44
CA ALA A 9 24.22 -37.10 -34.56
C ALA A 9 22.88 -36.68 -35.20
N LEU A 10 21.82 -36.69 -34.39
CA LEU A 10 20.74 -35.71 -34.55
C LEU A 10 21.04 -34.52 -33.63
N PHE A 11 21.89 -33.63 -34.13
CA PHE A 11 22.01 -32.26 -33.64
C PHE A 11 20.69 -31.56 -33.96
N PHE A 12 19.75 -31.56 -33.01
CA PHE A 12 18.65 -30.61 -33.06
C PHE A 12 19.27 -29.21 -32.92
N PRO A 13 19.11 -28.30 -33.90
CA PRO A 13 19.47 -26.92 -33.66
C PRO A 13 18.47 -26.40 -32.62
N LEU A 14 18.92 -26.27 -31.37
CA LEU A 14 18.21 -25.49 -30.37
C LEU A 14 18.33 -24.03 -30.80
N HIS A 15 17.41 -23.62 -31.67
CA HIS A 15 17.08 -22.23 -31.90
C HIS A 15 15.58 -22.13 -31.78
N ASP A 16 15.11 -21.89 -30.56
CA ASP A 16 14.12 -20.84 -30.43
C ASP A 16 14.71 -19.78 -29.51
N LYS A 17 14.91 -18.60 -30.08
CA LYS A 17 15.41 -17.44 -29.37
C LYS A 17 14.31 -17.12 -28.37
N GLY A 18 14.55 -17.38 -27.08
CA GLY A 18 13.73 -16.78 -26.03
C GLY A 18 13.65 -15.29 -26.34
N GLU A 19 12.47 -14.82 -26.74
CA GLU A 19 12.26 -13.42 -27.05
C GLU A 19 12.74 -12.66 -25.81
N ASN A 20 13.78 -11.84 -25.97
CA ASN A 20 14.26 -10.96 -24.91
C ASN A 20 13.22 -9.84 -24.79
N HIS A 21 12.05 -10.17 -24.22
CA HIS A 21 11.08 -9.17 -23.81
C HIS A 21 11.82 -8.28 -22.81
N PRO A 22 11.91 -6.97 -23.06
CA PRO A 22 12.57 -6.07 -22.14
C PRO A 22 11.90 -6.22 -20.78
N SER A 23 12.71 -6.37 -19.73
CA SER A 23 12.21 -6.46 -18.36
C SER A 23 11.23 -5.31 -18.10
N PRO A 24 10.04 -5.57 -17.52
CA PRO A 24 9.03 -4.54 -17.35
C PRO A 24 9.58 -3.35 -16.57
N ASN A 25 9.34 -2.14 -17.07
CA ASN A 25 9.79 -0.92 -16.41
C ASN A 25 8.87 -0.57 -15.23
N PHE A 26 9.19 -1.10 -14.05
CA PHE A 26 8.43 -0.83 -12.84
C PHE A 26 8.38 0.66 -12.46
N ASN A 27 9.38 1.46 -12.85
CA ASN A 27 9.37 2.89 -12.53
C ASN A 27 8.23 3.62 -13.26
N GLN A 28 7.95 3.25 -14.50
CA GLN A 28 6.82 3.81 -15.24
C GLN A 28 5.49 3.33 -14.63
N TYR A 29 5.36 2.04 -14.37
CA TYR A 29 4.16 1.45 -13.78
C TYR A 29 3.79 2.07 -12.43
N VAL A 30 4.78 2.23 -11.53
CA VAL A 30 4.56 2.82 -10.20
C VAL A 30 4.11 4.28 -10.30
N ARG A 31 4.61 5.04 -11.28
CA ARG A 31 4.17 6.43 -11.51
C ARG A 31 2.73 6.49 -12.00
N GLU A 32 2.38 5.66 -12.97
CA GLU A 32 1.03 5.61 -13.55
C GLU A 32 -0.01 5.16 -12.51
N GLN A 33 0.27 4.06 -11.79
CA GLN A 33 -0.64 3.55 -10.75
C GLN A 33 -0.65 4.42 -9.50
N GLY A 34 0.45 5.11 -9.19
CA GLY A 34 0.57 6.00 -8.04
C GLY A 34 -0.32 7.25 -8.12
N ALA A 35 -0.85 7.60 -9.29
CA ALA A 35 -1.72 8.76 -9.47
C ALA A 35 -3.15 8.52 -8.92
N VAL A 36 -3.63 7.28 -9.01
CA VAL A 36 -4.99 6.86 -8.67
C VAL A 36 -5.00 5.87 -7.51
N THR A 37 -6.16 5.67 -6.89
CA THR A 37 -6.33 4.62 -5.88
C THR A 37 -6.24 3.23 -6.53
N ASP A 38 -5.44 2.34 -5.97
CA ASP A 38 -5.34 0.95 -6.43
C ASP A 38 -6.61 0.18 -6.02
N GLN A 39 -7.26 -0.44 -7.02
CA GLN A 39 -8.47 -1.24 -6.86
C GLN A 39 -8.23 -2.75 -7.07
N LEU A 40 -7.09 -3.12 -7.63
CA LEU A 40 -6.78 -4.50 -8.01
C LEU A 40 -6.00 -5.21 -6.91
N SER A 41 -5.12 -4.48 -6.22
CA SER A 41 -4.30 -5.05 -5.16
C SER A 41 -5.03 -5.08 -3.83
N ARG A 42 -4.72 -6.09 -3.01
CA ARG A 42 -5.11 -6.11 -1.60
C ARG A 42 -4.46 -4.94 -0.87
N ARG A 43 -5.28 -4.10 -0.23
CA ARG A 43 -4.79 -2.99 0.59
C ARG A 43 -4.11 -3.50 1.85
N GLN A 44 -2.88 -3.05 2.08
CA GLN A 44 -2.17 -3.32 3.33
C GLN A 44 -2.70 -2.40 4.43
N VAL A 45 -3.00 -2.98 5.61
CA VAL A 45 -3.49 -2.24 6.77
C VAL A 45 -2.50 -2.37 7.91
N ARG A 46 -2.10 -1.24 8.49
CA ARG A 46 -1.26 -1.17 9.69
C ARG A 46 -2.04 -0.54 10.83
N VAL A 47 -1.74 -0.94 12.06
CA VAL A 47 -2.41 -0.43 13.27
C VAL A 47 -1.39 0.21 14.17
N TYR A 48 -1.54 1.51 14.45
CA TYR A 48 -0.63 2.25 15.32
C TYR A 48 -1.26 3.55 15.84
N GLN A 49 -0.54 4.26 16.70
CA GLN A 49 -0.87 5.59 17.20
C GLN A 49 0.05 6.63 16.54
N LEU A 50 -0.46 7.83 16.26
CA LEU A 50 0.35 8.93 15.74
C LEU A 50 0.75 9.86 16.89
N TYR A 51 2.04 9.88 17.22
CA TYR A 51 2.60 10.77 18.24
C TYR A 51 2.87 12.17 17.65
N SER A 52 2.42 13.20 18.35
CA SER A 52 2.71 14.60 18.04
C SER A 52 3.86 15.10 18.91
N ARG A 53 4.99 15.45 18.27
CA ARG A 53 6.17 15.95 18.97
C ARG A 53 5.89 17.25 19.74
N THR A 54 5.06 18.14 19.20
CA THR A 54 4.76 19.44 19.82
C THR A 54 3.89 19.31 21.06
N SER A 55 2.92 18.38 21.05
CA SER A 55 2.01 18.21 22.19
C SER A 55 2.49 17.15 23.20
N GLY A 56 3.42 16.28 22.81
CA GLY A 56 3.86 15.16 23.63
C GLY A 56 2.79 14.07 23.80
N LYS A 57 1.80 14.03 22.91
CA LYS A 57 0.57 13.22 23.04
C LYS A 57 0.17 12.63 21.69
N HIS A 58 -0.84 11.76 21.69
CA HIS A 58 -1.29 11.04 20.50
C HIS A 58 -2.48 11.72 19.81
N VAL A 59 -2.50 11.61 18.48
CA VAL A 59 -3.63 12.03 17.63
C VAL A 59 -4.82 11.12 17.89
N GLN A 60 -5.96 11.73 18.21
CA GLN A 60 -7.23 11.06 18.41
C GLN A 60 -8.32 11.64 17.51
N ILE A 61 -9.26 10.77 17.13
CA ILE A 61 -10.41 11.13 16.30
C ILE A 61 -11.67 10.87 17.12
N HIS A 62 -12.21 11.94 17.73
CA HIS A 62 -13.42 11.88 18.53
C HIS A 62 -14.56 12.61 17.81
N GLY A 63 -15.52 11.84 17.31
CA GLY A 63 -16.58 12.39 16.47
C GLY A 63 -15.99 13.07 15.23
N ARG A 64 -16.36 14.34 14.97
CA ARG A 64 -15.82 15.11 13.82
C ARG A 64 -14.49 15.81 14.16
N LYS A 65 -14.11 15.83 15.44
CA LYS A 65 -12.97 16.58 15.96
C LYS A 65 -11.73 15.69 15.93
N VAL A 66 -10.61 16.29 15.52
CA VAL A 66 -9.28 15.67 15.53
C VAL A 66 -8.40 16.53 16.44
N THR A 67 -7.75 15.91 17.43
CA THR A 67 -6.81 16.58 18.35
C THR A 67 -5.61 15.69 18.61
N ALA A 68 -4.52 16.25 19.14
CA ALA A 68 -3.33 15.51 19.53
C ALA A 68 -3.11 15.61 21.04
N THR A 69 -4.10 15.19 21.83
CA THR A 69 -4.12 15.33 23.30
C THR A 69 -4.37 14.01 24.02
N ALA A 70 -4.38 12.88 23.30
CA ALA A 70 -4.64 11.59 23.91
C ALA A 70 -3.38 11.02 24.59
N GLU A 71 -3.60 10.34 25.71
CA GLU A 71 -2.57 9.52 26.34
C GLU A 71 -2.23 8.30 25.49
N ASP A 72 -1.07 7.71 25.76
CA ASP A 72 -0.70 6.42 25.17
C ASP A 72 -1.71 5.33 25.53
N GLY A 73 -2.08 4.51 24.54
CA GLY A 73 -3.05 3.43 24.72
C GLY A 73 -4.52 3.86 24.67
N ASN A 74 -4.81 5.15 24.45
CA ASN A 74 -6.19 5.62 24.32
C ASN A 74 -6.90 4.98 23.12
N THR A 75 -8.14 4.51 23.31
CA THR A 75 -8.92 3.83 22.27
C THR A 75 -9.20 4.72 21.05
N PHE A 76 -9.46 6.02 21.27
CA PHE A 76 -9.66 7.00 20.18
C PHE A 76 -8.37 7.40 19.46
N ALA A 77 -7.20 7.04 20.01
CA ALA A 77 -5.89 7.26 19.39
C ALA A 77 -5.40 6.07 18.56
N ARG A 78 -6.09 4.93 18.61
CA ARG A 78 -5.80 3.76 17.78
C ARG A 78 -6.26 4.02 16.34
N LEU A 79 -5.34 3.95 15.39
CA LEU A 79 -5.60 4.25 13.97
C LEU A 79 -5.34 3.02 13.08
N PHE A 80 -6.27 2.76 12.17
CA PHE A 80 -6.07 1.91 11.00
C PHE A 80 -5.52 2.75 9.85
N VAL A 81 -4.34 2.38 9.36
CA VAL A 81 -3.70 3.05 8.23
C VAL A 81 -3.64 2.09 7.05
N GLU A 82 -4.48 2.37 6.07
CA GLU A 82 -4.67 1.57 4.87
C GLU A 82 -3.90 2.19 3.72
N THR A 83 -3.10 1.41 2.99
CA THR A 83 -2.45 1.88 1.77
C THR A 83 -3.49 2.12 0.68
N ASP A 84 -3.44 3.31 0.08
CA ASP A 84 -4.31 3.71 -1.04
C ASP A 84 -3.67 3.33 -2.39
N THR A 85 -2.38 3.62 -2.53
CA THR A 85 -1.55 3.30 -3.71
C THR A 85 -0.07 3.45 -3.34
N PHE A 86 0.82 3.40 -4.33
CA PHE A 86 2.25 3.61 -4.17
C PHE A 86 2.62 5.01 -3.64
N GLY A 87 3.90 5.21 -3.33
CA GLY A 87 4.41 6.50 -2.84
C GLY A 87 3.94 6.83 -1.43
N SER A 88 3.69 5.81 -0.60
CA SER A 88 3.24 5.98 0.79
C SER A 88 1.93 6.75 0.93
N ARG A 89 1.06 6.70 -0.09
CA ARG A 89 -0.29 7.27 -0.05
C ARG A 89 -1.18 6.37 0.79
N VAL A 90 -1.77 6.92 1.84
CA VAL A 90 -2.55 6.16 2.82
C VAL A 90 -3.87 6.85 3.20
N ARG A 91 -4.81 6.04 3.68
CA ARG A 91 -6.04 6.49 4.35
C ARG A 91 -5.95 6.13 5.83
N ILE A 92 -6.17 7.12 6.68
CA ILE A 92 -6.08 6.95 8.14
C ILE A 92 -7.50 6.97 8.72
N LYS A 93 -7.88 5.92 9.44
CA LYS A 93 -9.20 5.74 10.04
C LYS A 93 -9.07 5.49 11.54
N GLY A 94 -9.86 6.20 12.35
CA GLY A 94 -9.96 5.94 13.78
C GLY A 94 -10.59 4.59 14.03
N ALA A 95 -9.94 3.73 14.83
CA ALA A 95 -10.45 2.40 15.14
C ALA A 95 -11.76 2.48 15.94
N GLU A 96 -11.77 3.32 16.97
CA GLU A 96 -12.95 3.53 17.82
C GLU A 96 -14.05 4.31 17.08
N SER A 97 -13.71 5.43 16.44
CA SER A 97 -14.72 6.30 15.83
C SER A 97 -15.20 5.86 14.45
N GLY A 98 -14.48 4.94 13.79
CA GLY A 98 -14.76 4.49 12.43
C GLY A 98 -14.64 5.60 11.36
N ARG A 99 -14.08 6.77 11.72
CA ARG A 99 -14.01 7.96 10.85
C ARG A 99 -12.63 8.14 10.27
N TYR A 100 -12.57 8.60 9.03
CA TYR A 100 -11.34 8.94 8.33
C TYR A 100 -10.85 10.32 8.75
N LEU A 101 -9.54 10.43 8.95
CA LEU A 101 -8.83 11.70 9.08
C LEU A 101 -8.80 12.38 7.71
N CYS A 102 -9.43 13.53 7.58
CA CYS A 102 -9.46 14.30 6.34
C CYS A 102 -9.07 15.75 6.61
N MET A 103 -8.57 16.42 5.57
CA MET A 103 -8.38 17.87 5.58
C MET A 103 -9.50 18.52 4.77
N ASN A 104 -10.14 19.55 5.31
CA ASN A 104 -11.14 20.31 4.56
C ASN A 104 -10.48 21.39 3.68
N ARG A 105 -11.27 22.08 2.84
CA ARG A 105 -10.78 23.17 1.96
C ARG A 105 -10.15 24.34 2.72
N ARG A 106 -10.44 24.49 4.02
CA ARG A 106 -9.85 25.52 4.90
C ARG A 106 -8.56 25.05 5.59
N GLY A 107 -8.04 23.87 5.26
CA GLY A 107 -6.86 23.28 5.91
C GLY A 107 -7.12 22.65 7.28
N LYS A 108 -8.36 22.63 7.77
CA LYS A 108 -8.69 22.05 9.08
C LYS A 108 -8.82 20.53 8.99
N LEU A 109 -8.19 19.84 9.93
CA LEU A 109 -8.34 18.40 10.13
C LEU A 109 -9.71 18.08 10.73
N VAL A 110 -10.42 17.14 10.11
CA VAL A 110 -11.78 16.72 10.48
C VAL A 110 -11.93 15.21 10.33
N GLY A 111 -12.72 14.60 11.23
CA GLY A 111 -13.16 13.22 11.11
C GLY A 111 -14.39 13.11 10.21
N LYS A 112 -14.29 12.40 9.08
CA LYS A 112 -15.40 12.14 8.16
C LYS A 112 -15.78 10.67 8.14
N VAL A 113 -17.07 10.39 8.01
CA VAL A 113 -17.53 9.03 7.67
C VAL A 113 -17.07 8.71 6.25
N GLY A 114 -16.61 7.49 6.02
CA GLY A 114 -16.36 7.02 4.66
C GLY A 114 -17.68 6.98 3.90
N HIS A 115 -17.68 7.45 2.65
CA HIS A 115 -18.76 7.10 1.74
C HIS A 115 -18.61 5.59 1.45
N ARG A 116 -19.64 4.81 1.80
CA ARG A 116 -19.83 3.48 1.22
C ARG A 116 -20.19 3.66 -0.25
#